data_AF-A0A2A6L6X4-F1
#
_entry.id   AF-A0A2A6L6X4-F1
#
_cell.length_a   1.000
_cell.length_b   1.000
_cell.length_c   1.000
_cell.angle_alpha   90.00
_cell.angle_beta   90.00
_cell.angle_gamma   90.00
#
_symmetry.space_group_name_H-M   'P 1'
#
loop_
_entity.id
_entity.type
_entity.pdbx_description
1 polymer ?
#
loop_
_entity_poly.entity_id
_entity_poly.type
_entity_poly.pdbx_seq_one_letter_code
_entity_poly.pdbx_strand_id
1 'polypeptide(L)'
;MEGEKKFLELYRSLSKRGVICNRPRPLRRLDIADEELDRIFLNSLREQGSMDVYFMSHGARVLGRYDRTDLFIIEDAACLSTLKEEIAEAGLFILHSDNV
;
A
#
# COMPACT_ATOMS: atom_id res chain seq x y z
N MET A 1 5.20 1.73 -16.57
CA MET A 1 4.65 3.09 -16.85
C MET A 1 5.01 4.01 -15.69
N GLU A 2 5.08 5.34 -15.87
CA GLU A 2 5.51 6.27 -14.80
C GLU A 2 4.62 6.23 -13.54
N GLY A 3 3.30 6.03 -13.69
CA GLY A 3 2.40 5.88 -12.54
C GLY A 3 2.68 4.62 -11.69
N GLU A 4 2.97 3.49 -12.34
CA GLU A 4 3.31 2.23 -11.65
C GLU A 4 4.55 2.42 -10.75
N LYS A 5 5.55 3.17 -11.21
CA LYS A 5 6.77 3.45 -10.43
C LYS A 5 6.45 4.21 -9.14
N LYS A 6 5.62 5.26 -9.22
CA LYS A 6 5.20 6.06 -8.07
C LYS A 6 4.49 5.25 -7.00
N PHE A 7 3.57 4.36 -7.41
CA PHE A 7 2.90 3.46 -6.48
C PHE A 7 3.87 2.45 -5.85
N LEU A 8 4.79 1.88 -6.62
CA LEU A 8 5.82 0.99 -6.06
C LEU A 8 6.73 1.71 -5.05
N GLU A 9 7.11 2.95 -5.34
CA GLU A 9 7.90 3.78 -4.42
C GLU A 9 7.14 4.02 -3.11
N LEU A 10 5.86 4.41 -3.18
CA LEU A 10 5.00 4.54 -2.01
C LEU A 10 4.93 3.23 -1.23
N TYR A 11 4.59 2.11 -1.86
CA TYR A 11 4.44 0.83 -1.18
C TYR A 11 5.72 0.31 -0.54
N ARG A 12 6.87 0.56 -1.17
CA ARG A 12 8.19 0.25 -0.59
C ARG A 12 8.52 1.14 0.60
N SER A 13 8.14 2.41 0.57
CA SER A 13 8.31 3.29 1.72
C SER A 13 7.43 2.84 2.89
N LEU A 14 6.17 2.52 2.63
CA LEU A 14 5.24 2.01 3.64
C LEU A 14 5.68 0.63 4.16
N SER A 15 6.38 -0.20 3.39
CA SER A 15 6.81 -1.53 3.83
C SER A 15 8.13 -1.54 4.63
N LYS A 16 8.70 -0.39 5.01
CA LYS A 16 9.95 -0.26 5.80
C LYS A 16 9.99 -1.00 7.14
N ARG A 17 8.87 -1.51 7.66
CA ARG A 17 8.84 -2.37 8.87
C ARG A 17 8.30 -3.77 8.59
N GLY A 18 8.14 -4.13 7.31
CA GLY A 18 7.41 -5.29 6.83
C GLY A 18 5.91 -5.02 6.72
N VAL A 19 5.18 -6.04 6.25
CA VAL A 19 3.72 -6.02 6.15
C VAL A 19 3.10 -7.31 6.69
N ILE A 20 1.82 -7.24 7.04
CA ILE A 20 0.98 -8.44 7.18
C ILE A 20 0.17 -8.55 5.89
N CYS A 21 0.42 -9.59 5.11
CA CYS A 21 -0.21 -9.84 3.82
C CYS A 21 -1.30 -10.90 3.96
N ASN A 22 -2.52 -10.59 3.55
CA ASN A 22 -3.66 -11.51 3.52
C ASN A 22 -3.98 -12.00 2.10
N ARG A 23 -3.54 -11.27 1.07
CA ARG A 23 -3.71 -11.68 -0.33
C ARG A 23 -2.41 -11.60 -1.14
N PRO A 24 -2.03 -12.70 -1.83
CA PRO A 24 -2.72 -14.00 -1.89
C PRO A 24 -2.74 -14.71 -0.53
N ARG A 25 -3.76 -15.53 -0.24
CA ARG A 25 -3.83 -16.29 1.03
C ARG A 25 -2.68 -17.31 1.11
N PRO A 26 -2.29 -17.75 2.32
CA PRO A 26 -2.81 -17.40 3.65
C PRO A 26 -2.23 -16.10 4.21
N LEU A 27 -2.80 -15.65 5.34
CA LEU A 27 -2.28 -14.53 6.13
C LEU A 27 -0.84 -14.84 6.57
N ARG A 28 0.11 -13.99 6.18
CA ARG A 28 1.53 -14.13 6.53
C ARG A 28 2.20 -12.78 6.71
N ARG A 29 3.30 -12.79 7.45
CA ARG A 29 4.20 -11.63 7.54
C ARG A 29 5.21 -11.70 6.42
N LEU A 30 5.46 -10.56 5.76
CA LEU A 30 6.54 -10.39 4.80
C LEU A 30 7.45 -9.27 5.31
N ASP A 31 8.75 -9.51 5.31
CA ASP A 31 9.74 -8.55 5.82
C ASP A 31 10.22 -7.58 4.72
N ILE A 32 11.09 -6.65 5.11
CA ILE A 32 11.66 -5.63 4.22
C ILE A 32 12.55 -6.34 3.19
N ALA A 33 12.40 -5.99 1.91
CA ALA A 33 13.12 -6.57 0.76
C ALA A 33 12.68 -7.99 0.33
N ASP A 34 11.48 -8.41 0.69
CA ASP A 34 10.90 -9.65 0.15
C ASP A 34 10.51 -9.49 -1.34
N GLU A 35 11.13 -10.26 -2.24
CA GLU A 35 10.77 -10.29 -3.66
C GLU A 35 9.32 -10.73 -3.91
N GLU A 36 8.74 -11.48 -2.98
CA GLU A 36 7.32 -11.83 -3.02
C GLU A 36 6.45 -10.59 -2.82
N LEU A 37 6.86 -9.68 -1.93
CA LEU A 37 6.11 -8.46 -1.63
C LEU A 37 6.07 -7.52 -2.85
N ASP A 38 7.21 -7.31 -3.50
CA ASP A 38 7.28 -6.54 -4.75
C ASP A 38 6.42 -7.16 -5.86
N ARG A 39 6.39 -8.51 -5.96
CA ARG A 39 5.52 -9.21 -6.90
C ARG A 39 4.04 -8.99 -6.60
N ILE A 40 3.64 -8.99 -5.32
CA ILE A 40 2.26 -8.72 -4.92
C ILE A 40 1.84 -7.32 -5.35
N PHE A 41 2.67 -6.31 -5.08
CA PHE A 41 2.41 -4.93 -5.48
C PHE A 41 2.26 -4.80 -6.99
N LEU A 42 3.22 -5.35 -7.75
CA LEU A 42 3.19 -5.34 -9.22
C LEU A 42 1.95 -6.03 -9.80
N ASN A 43 1.61 -7.21 -9.27
CA ASN A 43 0.44 -7.95 -9.75
C ASN A 43 -0.86 -7.17 -9.48
N SER A 44 -0.95 -6.49 -8.34
CA SER A 44 -2.10 -5.64 -8.02
C SER A 44 -2.20 -4.44 -8.96
N LEU A 45 -1.11 -3.70 -9.16
CA LEU A 45 -1.06 -2.53 -10.04
C LEU A 45 -1.35 -2.86 -11.50
N ARG A 46 -1.08 -4.10 -11.92
CA ARG A 46 -1.35 -4.60 -13.27
C ARG A 46 -2.68 -5.33 -13.40
N GLU A 47 -3.52 -5.28 -12.37
CA GLU A 47 -4.84 -5.93 -12.34
C GLU A 47 -4.76 -7.47 -12.53
N GLN A 48 -3.59 -8.07 -12.27
CA GLN A 48 -3.33 -9.51 -12.36
C GLN A 48 -3.59 -10.25 -11.04
N GLY A 49 -3.80 -9.50 -9.95
CA GLY A 49 -4.12 -10.01 -8.63
C GLY A 49 -4.77 -8.93 -7.77
N SER A 50 -5.29 -9.32 -6.60
CA SER A 50 -5.75 -8.35 -5.60
C SER A 50 -4.75 -8.30 -4.46
N MET A 51 -4.53 -7.09 -3.94
CA MET A 51 -3.70 -6.85 -2.76
C MET A 51 -4.57 -6.63 -1.54
N ASP A 52 -4.18 -7.21 -0.41
CA ASP A 52 -4.73 -6.95 0.92
C ASP A 52 -3.56 -7.02 1.91
N VAL A 53 -3.01 -5.86 2.23
CA VAL A 53 -1.79 -5.72 3.02
C VAL A 53 -1.97 -4.73 4.13
N TYR A 54 -1.39 -5.01 5.29
CA TYR A 54 -1.31 -4.10 6.41
C TYR A 54 0.15 -3.66 6.60
N PHE A 55 0.41 -2.37 6.42
CA PHE A 55 1.70 -1.73 6.58
C PHE A 55 1.94 -1.41 8.05
N MET A 56 2.81 -2.18 8.70
CA MET A 56 3.05 -2.09 10.15
C MET A 56 3.69 -0.76 10.58
N SER A 57 4.37 -0.07 9.67
CA SER A 57 5.00 1.24 9.92
C SER A 57 4.00 2.38 10.07
N HIS A 58 2.81 2.25 9.44
CA HIS A 58 1.85 3.34 9.27
C HIS A 58 0.46 3.01 9.82
N GLY A 59 0.27 1.85 10.47
CA GLY A 59 -1.05 1.47 10.98
C GLY A 59 -2.12 1.45 9.88
N ALA A 60 -1.75 1.05 8.66
CA ALA A 60 -2.56 1.25 7.46
C ALA A 60 -2.80 -0.06 6.73
N ARG A 61 -4.08 -0.40 6.51
CA ARG A 61 -4.48 -1.49 5.62
C ARG A 61 -4.78 -0.95 4.24
N VAL A 62 -4.21 -1.57 3.20
CA VAL A 62 -4.44 -1.21 1.81
C VAL A 62 -5.04 -2.36 1.04
N LEU A 63 -6.13 -2.04 0.34
CA LEU A 63 -6.85 -2.95 -0.53
C LEU A 63 -6.66 -2.49 -1.98
N GLY A 64 -5.96 -3.32 -2.76
CA GLY A 64 -5.79 -3.09 -4.18
C GLY A 64 -7.04 -3.50 -4.95
N ARG A 65 -7.66 -2.55 -5.68
CA ARG A 65 -8.89 -2.79 -6.46
C ARG A 65 -8.59 -2.90 -7.95
N TYR A 66 -9.55 -3.45 -8.70
CA TYR A 66 -9.48 -3.64 -10.15
C TYR A 66 -9.79 -2.36 -10.96
N ASP A 67 -9.86 -1.19 -10.31
CA ASP A 67 -10.15 0.09 -10.94
C ASP A 67 -8.97 1.09 -10.85
N ARG A 68 -7.77 0.57 -10.54
CA ARG A 68 -6.53 1.35 -10.33
C ARG A 68 -6.59 2.35 -9.19
N THR A 69 -7.60 2.25 -8.34
CA THR A 69 -7.67 2.98 -7.08
C THR A 69 -7.42 2.02 -5.93
N ASP A 70 -6.65 2.49 -4.96
CA ASP A 70 -6.32 1.69 -3.79
C ASP A 70 -7.02 2.30 -2.57
N LEU A 71 -7.72 1.48 -1.80
CA LEU A 71 -8.41 1.92 -0.58
C LEU A 71 -7.46 1.77 0.60
N PHE A 72 -7.21 2.88 1.29
CA PHE A 72 -6.45 2.93 2.53
C PHE A 72 -7.42 3.02 3.72
N ILE A 73 -7.26 2.14 4.70
CA ILE A 73 -7.98 2.13 5.98
C ILE A 73 -6.94 2.37 7.06
N ILE A 74 -7.08 3.47 7.79
CA ILE A 74 -6.08 3.96 8.75
C ILE A 74 -6.59 3.74 10.17
N GLU A 75 -5.70 3.32 11.07
CA GLU A 75 -6.02 3.07 12.47
C GLU A 75 -6.26 4.36 13.27
N ASP A 76 -5.45 5.39 13.07
CA ASP A 76 -5.58 6.68 13.77
C ASP A 76 -5.27 7.92 12.91
N ALA A 77 -5.63 9.10 13.41
CA ALA A 77 -5.45 10.37 12.71
C ALA A 77 -3.97 10.79 12.58
N ALA A 78 -3.08 10.35 13.48
CA ALA A 78 -1.65 10.66 13.39
C ALA A 78 -1.02 9.92 12.19
N CYS A 79 -1.40 8.66 11.99
CA CYS A 79 -1.01 7.87 10.83
C CYS A 79 -1.48 8.48 9.50
N LEU A 80 -2.66 9.12 9.48
CA LEU A 80 -3.18 9.77 8.29
C LEU A 80 -2.29 10.94 7.83
N SER A 81 -1.77 11.75 8.76
CA SER A 81 -0.88 12.86 8.43
C SER A 81 0.43 12.37 7.80
N THR A 82 1.07 11.37 8.42
CA THR A 82 2.30 10.76 7.88
C THR A 82 2.07 10.13 6.51
N LEU A 83 0.94 9.43 6.33
CA LEU A 83 0.60 8.83 5.04
C LEU A 83 0.39 9.89 3.95
N LYS A 84 -0.24 11.03 4.28
CA LYS A 84 -0.43 12.15 3.33
C LYS A 84 0.91 12.69 2.84
N GLU A 85 1.91 12.80 3.72
CA GLU A 85 3.26 13.21 3.37
C GLU A 85 3.92 12.19 2.43
N GLU A 86 3.90 10.90 2.76
CA GLU A 86 4.49 9.87 1.89
C GLU A 86 3.82 9.79 0.50
N ILE A 87 2.49 9.94 0.42
CA ILE A 87 1.75 9.99 -0.85
C ILE A 87 2.20 11.19 -1.70
N ALA A 88 2.36 12.37 -1.07
CA ALA A 88 2.80 13.57 -1.75
C ALA A 88 4.25 13.44 -2.25
N GLU A 89 5.14 12.88 -1.43
CA GLU A 89 6.54 12.61 -1.81
C GLU A 89 6.65 11.63 -3.00
N ALA A 90 5.76 10.63 -3.07
CA ALA A 90 5.65 9.73 -4.22
C ALA A 90 5.02 10.39 -5.46
N GLY A 91 4.58 11.65 -5.38
CA GLY A 91 3.94 12.38 -6.47
C GLY A 91 2.59 11.78 -6.88
N LEU A 92 1.87 11.20 -5.92
CA LEU A 92 0.51 10.67 -6.03
C LEU A 92 -0.49 11.64 -5.40
N PHE A 93 -1.79 11.40 -5.64
CA PHE A 93 -2.87 12.29 -5.18
C PHE A 93 -3.96 11.50 -4.47
N ILE A 94 -4.52 12.10 -3.42
CA ILE A 94 -5.69 11.56 -2.72
C ILE A 94 -6.93 12.05 -3.46
N LEU A 95 -7.72 11.11 -3.97
CA LEU A 95 -8.96 11.42 -4.68
C LEU A 95 -10.10 11.77 -3.73
N HIS A 96 -10.15 11.09 -2.57
CA HIS A 96 -11.16 11.28 -1.54
C HIS A 96 -10.61 10.84 -0.18
N SER A 97 -10.96 11.57 0.88
CA SER A 97 -10.66 11.17 2.26
C SER A 97 -11.81 11.60 3.18
N ASP A 98 -12.45 10.65 3.83
CA ASP A 98 -13.39 10.93 4.91
C ASP A 98 -12.59 11.13 6.20
N ASN A 99 -12.54 12.37 6.70
CA ASN A 99 -12.11 12.62 8.06
C ASN A 99 -13.36 12.42 8.95
N VAL A 100 -13.32 11.42 9.84
CA VAL A 100 -14.28 11.36 10.96
C VAL A 100 -13.95 12.47 11.94
#